data_AF-A0AA97BAS6-F1
#
_entry.id   AF-A0AA97BAS6-F1
#
_cell.length_a   1.000
_cell.length_b   1.000
_cell.length_c   1.000
_cell.angle_alpha   90.00
_cell.angle_beta   90.00
_cell.angle_gamma   90.00
#
_symmetry.space_group_name_H-M   'P 1'
#
loop_
_entity.id
_entity.type
_entity.pdbx_description
1 polymer ?
#
loop_
_entity_poly.entity_id
_entity_poly.type
_entity_poly.pdbx_seq_one_letter_code
_entity_poly.pdbx_strand_id
1 'polypeptide(L)'
;MPNDEEVRTELARSPTMNSKAAQRLALGVSIDSGGAVFEWGEEAAQEYVAALLRQPFILAFNGLRFDNVVLSRYVNDATARRLHLNTLDLMFWLQWRLGEAKPRSLNTYAAMLLRKKKLELNKFCGPHESIPALWRRGRPEDLVALRIYCWLDADLLRDLWSATHGSAMERRAFYAWWLEDQASRVRRALAATPPATAPSLAFAVPA
;
A
#
# COMPACT_ATOMS: atom_id res chain seq x y z
N MET A 1 6.72 -20.66 -7.33
CA MET A 1 6.85 -19.23 -6.96
C MET A 1 8.33 -18.91 -6.94
N PRO A 2 8.80 -17.84 -7.60
CA PRO A 2 10.22 -17.52 -7.51
C PRO A 2 10.62 -17.33 -6.06
N ASN A 3 11.72 -18.01 -5.71
CA ASN A 3 12.18 -18.14 -4.34
C ASN A 3 12.59 -16.78 -3.76
N ASP A 4 12.60 -16.64 -2.43
CA ASP A 4 13.17 -15.50 -1.70
C ASP A 4 14.56 -15.08 -2.24
N GLU A 5 15.25 -15.98 -2.92
CA GLU A 5 16.49 -15.78 -3.64
C GLU A 5 16.38 -14.76 -4.79
N GLU A 6 15.30 -14.73 -5.59
CA GLU A 6 15.11 -13.69 -6.61
C GLU A 6 14.88 -12.32 -5.98
N VAL A 7 14.04 -12.23 -4.96
CA VAL A 7 13.75 -10.98 -4.22
C VAL A 7 15.00 -10.49 -3.47
N ARG A 8 15.74 -11.40 -2.82
CA ARG A 8 17.02 -11.07 -2.17
C ARG A 8 18.06 -10.67 -3.20
N THR A 9 18.11 -11.32 -4.35
CA THR A 9 19.01 -10.96 -5.45
C THR A 9 18.66 -9.58 -6.02
N GLU A 10 17.37 -9.27 -6.18
CA GLU A 10 16.88 -7.96 -6.65
C GLU A 10 17.24 -6.85 -5.65
N LEU A 11 16.99 -7.08 -4.35
CA LEU A 11 17.38 -6.16 -3.27
C LEU A 11 18.90 -6.00 -3.14
N ALA A 12 19.67 -7.07 -3.32
CA ALA A 12 21.12 -7.03 -3.28
C ALA A 12 21.71 -6.28 -4.50
N ARG A 13 21.04 -6.35 -5.67
CA ARG A 13 21.43 -5.64 -6.90
C ARG A 13 21.00 -4.17 -6.91
N SER A 14 20.08 -3.77 -6.04
CA SER A 14 19.65 -2.37 -5.91
C SER A 14 19.55 -1.98 -4.44
N PRO A 15 20.66 -1.56 -3.81
CA PRO A 15 20.70 -1.19 -2.38
C PRO A 15 19.81 0.02 -2.02
N THR A 16 19.30 0.74 -3.02
CA THR A 16 18.32 1.83 -2.86
C THR A 16 16.86 1.37 -2.99
N MET A 17 16.62 0.12 -3.42
CA MET A 17 15.29 -0.41 -3.62
C MET A 17 14.63 -0.71 -2.28
N ASN A 18 13.48 -0.10 -2.06
CA ASN A 18 12.68 -0.30 -0.84
C ASN A 18 12.24 -1.77 -0.76
N SER A 19 12.40 -2.42 0.40
CA SER A 19 11.99 -3.81 0.62
C SER A 19 10.52 -4.07 0.26
N LYS A 20 9.66 -3.04 0.34
CA LYS A 20 8.26 -3.09 -0.11
C LYS A 20 8.12 -3.21 -1.63
N ALA A 21 9.00 -2.54 -2.38
CA ALA A 21 9.03 -2.62 -3.84
C ALA A 21 9.44 -4.02 -4.32
N ALA A 22 10.10 -4.82 -3.47
CA ALA A 22 10.51 -6.18 -3.76
C ALA A 22 9.43 -7.24 -3.42
N GLN A 23 8.33 -6.84 -2.79
CA GLN A 23 7.27 -7.78 -2.38
C GLN A 23 6.33 -8.13 -3.54
N ARG A 24 5.86 -9.38 -3.52
CA ARG A 24 4.86 -9.93 -4.45
C ARG A 24 3.50 -10.03 -3.76
N LEU A 25 2.43 -10.00 -4.55
CA LEU A 25 1.07 -10.21 -4.06
C LEU A 25 0.93 -11.65 -3.57
N ALA A 26 0.59 -11.84 -2.30
CA ALA A 26 0.19 -13.14 -1.76
C ALA A 26 -1.32 -13.34 -1.91
N LEU A 27 -2.08 -12.50 -1.20
CA LEU A 27 -3.53 -12.45 -1.22
C LEU A 27 -3.98 -11.00 -1.11
N GLY A 28 -4.82 -10.57 -2.05
CA GLY A 28 -5.61 -9.34 -1.96
C GLY A 28 -7.06 -9.67 -1.64
N VAL A 29 -7.71 -8.86 -0.82
CA VAL A 29 -9.16 -8.92 -0.61
C VAL A 29 -9.75 -7.55 -0.88
N SER A 30 -10.80 -7.52 -1.69
CA SER A 30 -11.57 -6.30 -1.96
C SER A 30 -13.03 -6.52 -1.63
N ILE A 31 -13.69 -5.46 -1.16
CA ILE A 31 -15.13 -5.41 -0.95
C ILE A 31 -15.69 -4.36 -1.91
N ASP A 32 -16.68 -4.73 -2.72
CA ASP A 32 -17.33 -3.76 -3.61
C ASP A 32 -18.36 -2.88 -2.86
N SER A 33 -18.98 -1.94 -3.58
CA SER A 33 -19.99 -1.06 -3.01
C SER A 33 -21.28 -1.78 -2.59
N GLY A 34 -21.55 -2.96 -3.13
CA GLY A 34 -22.66 -3.83 -2.74
C GLY A 34 -22.35 -4.73 -1.53
N GLY A 35 -21.10 -4.74 -1.08
CA GLY A 35 -20.64 -5.58 0.02
C GLY A 35 -20.15 -6.97 -0.39
N ALA A 36 -20.07 -7.27 -1.69
CA ALA A 36 -19.53 -8.53 -2.17
C ALA A 36 -18.01 -8.59 -1.96
N VAL A 37 -17.53 -9.72 -1.46
CA VAL A 37 -16.12 -9.96 -1.12
C VAL A 37 -15.46 -10.73 -2.27
N PHE A 38 -14.32 -10.24 -2.73
CA PHE A 38 -13.51 -10.87 -3.77
C PHE A 38 -12.09 -11.11 -3.26
N GLU A 39 -11.54 -12.25 -3.62
CA GLU A 39 -10.18 -12.66 -3.28
C GLU A 39 -9.32 -12.71 -4.55
N TRP A 40 -8.09 -12.21 -4.43
CA TRP A 40 -7.17 -12.04 -5.54
C TRP A 40 -5.83 -12.68 -5.19
N GLY A 41 -5.52 -13.79 -5.84
CA GLY A 41 -4.18 -14.36 -5.82
C GLY A 41 -3.24 -13.62 -6.77
N GLU A 42 -1.95 -13.97 -6.71
CA GLU A 42 -0.94 -13.38 -7.58
C GLU A 42 -1.25 -13.54 -9.08
N GLU A 43 -1.77 -14.71 -9.48
CA GLU A 43 -2.09 -15.02 -10.88
C GLU A 43 -3.15 -14.07 -11.46
N ALA A 44 -4.03 -13.54 -10.61
CA ALA A 44 -5.09 -12.61 -10.99
C ALA A 44 -4.71 -11.14 -10.70
N ALA A 45 -3.44 -10.81 -10.44
CA ALA A 45 -3.04 -9.46 -10.02
C ALA A 45 -3.39 -8.37 -11.05
N GLN A 46 -3.29 -8.67 -12.36
CA GLN A 46 -3.68 -7.73 -13.42
C GLN A 46 -5.19 -7.50 -13.45
N GLU A 47 -5.98 -8.57 -13.32
CA GLU A 47 -7.43 -8.51 -13.24
C GLU A 47 -7.89 -7.76 -11.99
N TYR A 48 -7.18 -7.95 -10.88
CA TYR A 48 -7.41 -7.23 -9.64
C TYR A 48 -7.23 -5.72 -9.85
N VAL A 49 -6.10 -5.30 -10.43
CA VAL A 49 -5.87 -3.88 -10.74
C VAL A 49 -6.94 -3.34 -11.69
N ALA A 50 -7.32 -4.10 -12.72
CA ALA A 50 -8.39 -3.71 -13.62
C ALA A 50 -9.73 -3.55 -12.90
N ALA A 51 -10.06 -4.46 -11.97
CA ALA A 51 -11.27 -4.40 -11.16
C ALA A 51 -11.31 -3.17 -10.24
N LEU A 52 -10.18 -2.85 -9.60
CA LEU A 52 -10.02 -1.65 -8.78
C LEU A 52 -10.22 -0.37 -9.62
N LEU A 53 -9.64 -0.32 -10.82
CA LEU A 53 -9.71 0.86 -11.70
C LEU A 53 -11.06 1.08 -12.38
N ARG A 54 -11.98 0.11 -12.29
CA ARG A 54 -13.40 0.28 -12.69
C ARG A 54 -14.18 1.08 -11.64
N GLN A 55 -13.68 1.21 -10.42
CA GLN A 55 -14.37 1.93 -9.37
C GLN A 55 -14.13 3.44 -9.48
N PRO A 56 -15.10 4.29 -9.06
CA PRO A 56 -14.93 5.75 -9.05
C PRO A 56 -13.76 6.20 -8.17
N PHE A 57 -13.54 5.51 -7.05
CA PHE A 57 -12.37 5.66 -6.19
C PHE A 57 -12.10 4.34 -5.49
N ILE A 58 -10.85 4.17 -5.05
CA ILE A 58 -10.37 2.99 -4.34
C ILE A 58 -10.08 3.42 -2.91
N LEU A 59 -10.73 2.80 -1.93
CA LEU A 59 -10.40 3.00 -0.54
C LEU A 59 -9.35 1.97 -0.12
N ALA A 60 -8.25 2.44 0.48
CA ALA A 60 -7.20 1.57 1.03
C ALA A 60 -6.72 2.09 2.39
N PHE A 61 -6.06 1.25 3.18
CA PHE A 61 -5.38 1.66 4.40
C PHE A 61 -3.87 1.49 4.25
N ASN A 62 -3.11 2.59 4.24
CA ASN A 62 -1.68 2.59 3.88
C ASN A 62 -1.42 2.09 2.43
N GLY A 63 -2.44 2.14 1.58
CA GLY A 63 -2.41 1.65 0.21
C GLY A 63 -1.45 2.39 -0.70
N LEU A 64 -1.30 3.70 -0.52
CA LEU A 64 -0.39 4.48 -1.36
C LEU A 64 1.08 4.12 -1.12
N ARG A 65 1.40 3.64 0.10
CA ARG A 65 2.77 3.29 0.50
C ARG A 65 3.07 1.79 0.48
N PHE A 66 2.06 0.95 0.25
CA PHE A 66 2.20 -0.49 0.29
C PHE A 66 1.48 -1.18 -0.86
N ASP A 67 0.16 -1.25 -0.83
CA ASP A 67 -0.63 -1.99 -1.82
C ASP A 67 -0.34 -1.54 -3.25
N ASN A 68 -0.33 -0.23 -3.52
CA ASN A 68 -0.04 0.30 -4.85
C ASN A 68 1.40 0.03 -5.29
N VAL A 69 2.35 -0.02 -4.35
CA VAL A 69 3.75 -0.35 -4.63
C VAL A 69 3.86 -1.81 -5.07
N VAL A 70 3.20 -2.72 -4.35
CA VAL A 70 3.16 -4.15 -4.71
C VAL A 70 2.44 -4.35 -6.05
N LEU A 71 1.26 -3.76 -6.21
CA LEU A 71 0.44 -3.91 -7.42
C LEU A 71 1.07 -3.29 -8.68
N SER A 72 1.88 -2.24 -8.53
CA SER A 72 2.58 -1.62 -9.66
C SER A 72 3.53 -2.57 -10.39
N ARG A 73 3.99 -3.65 -9.76
CA ARG A 73 4.84 -4.67 -10.40
C ARG A 73 4.13 -5.45 -11.51
N TYR A 74 2.81 -5.47 -11.48
CA TYR A 74 2.01 -6.31 -12.36
C TYR A 74 1.44 -5.54 -13.56
N VAL A 75 1.66 -4.23 -13.62
CA VAL A 75 1.06 -3.34 -14.63
C VAL A 75 2.09 -2.34 -15.16
N ASN A 76 1.78 -1.67 -16.27
CA ASN A 76 2.63 -0.60 -16.80
C ASN A 76 2.54 0.68 -15.95
N ASP A 77 3.50 1.60 -16.15
CA ASP A 77 3.60 2.88 -15.42
C ASP A 77 2.33 3.73 -15.51
N ALA A 78 1.66 3.77 -16.66
CA ALA A 78 0.45 4.56 -16.84
C ALA A 78 -0.69 4.03 -15.96
N THR A 79 -0.86 2.70 -15.92
CA THR A 79 -1.83 2.02 -15.06
C THR A 79 -1.48 2.18 -13.58
N ALA A 80 -0.20 2.04 -13.22
CA ALA A 80 0.27 2.26 -11.84
C ALA A 80 0.02 3.70 -11.36
N ARG A 81 0.26 4.70 -12.21
CA ARG A 81 -0.06 6.11 -11.92
C ARG A 81 -1.56 6.30 -11.72
N ARG A 82 -2.40 5.72 -12.59
CA ARG A 82 -3.86 5.80 -12.46
C ARG A 82 -4.35 5.13 -11.17
N LEU A 83 -3.76 4.00 -10.78
CA LEU A 83 -4.05 3.35 -9.51
C LEU A 83 -3.77 4.31 -8.35
N HIS A 84 -2.59 4.93 -8.33
CA HIS A 84 -2.22 5.93 -7.31
C HIS A 84 -3.20 7.11 -7.23
N LEU A 85 -3.61 7.66 -8.37
CA LEU A 85 -4.52 8.81 -8.43
C LEU A 85 -5.95 8.46 -8.00
N ASN A 86 -6.39 7.22 -8.23
CA ASN A 86 -7.72 6.76 -7.86
C ASN A 86 -7.81 6.27 -6.41
N THR A 87 -6.69 6.14 -5.68
CA THR A 87 -6.68 5.67 -4.29
C THR A 87 -6.86 6.81 -3.27
N LEU A 88 -7.86 6.67 -2.40
CA LEU A 88 -7.96 7.38 -1.14
C LEU A 88 -7.35 6.52 -0.04
N ASP A 89 -6.26 7.01 0.56
CA ASP A 89 -5.62 6.34 1.70
C ASP A 89 -6.24 6.80 3.02
N LEU A 90 -7.01 5.90 3.65
CA LEU A 90 -7.72 6.19 4.88
C LEU A 90 -6.77 6.51 6.04
N MET A 91 -5.55 5.97 6.01
CA MET A 91 -4.56 6.24 7.05
C MET A 91 -4.18 7.73 7.06
N PHE A 92 -3.98 8.36 5.89
CA PHE A 92 -3.67 9.79 5.81
C PHE A 92 -4.90 10.65 6.09
N TRP A 93 -6.08 10.21 5.62
CA TRP A 93 -7.34 10.89 5.96
C TRP A 93 -7.54 10.99 7.47
N LEU A 94 -7.40 9.87 8.19
CA LEU A 94 -7.56 9.83 9.64
C LEU A 94 -6.45 10.62 10.35
N GLN A 95 -5.20 10.49 9.90
CA GLN A 95 -4.09 11.27 10.44
C GLN A 95 -4.38 12.77 10.34
N TRP A 96 -4.78 13.25 9.16
CA TRP A 96 -5.10 14.66 8.93
C TRP A 96 -6.30 15.11 9.77
N ARG A 97 -7.40 14.34 9.74
CA ARG A 97 -8.65 14.69 10.41
C ARG A 97 -8.51 14.75 11.93
N LEU A 98 -7.65 13.90 12.50
CA LEU A 98 -7.39 13.84 13.94
C LEU A 98 -6.21 14.71 14.39
N GLY A 99 -5.55 15.41 13.46
CA GLY A 99 -4.39 16.26 13.77
C GLY A 99 -3.17 15.49 14.28
N GLU A 100 -2.98 14.25 13.83
CA GLU A 100 -1.93 13.37 14.35
C GLU A 100 -0.58 13.59 13.65
N ALA A 101 0.48 13.68 14.44
CA ALA A 101 1.84 13.83 13.92
C ALA A 101 2.36 12.59 13.17
N LYS A 102 1.85 11.39 13.53
CA LYS A 102 2.25 10.12 12.94
C LYS A 102 1.02 9.25 12.66
N PRO A 103 1.02 8.47 11.57
CA PRO A 103 -0.06 7.53 11.30
C PRO A 103 -0.06 6.38 12.31
N ARG A 104 -1.24 5.85 12.61
CA ARG A 104 -1.43 4.65 13.45
C ARG A 104 -1.83 3.44 12.62
N SER A 105 -1.79 2.25 13.22
CA SER A 105 -2.28 1.03 12.57
C SER A 105 -3.80 1.02 12.44
N LEU A 106 -4.30 0.24 11.47
CA LEU A 106 -5.73 0.02 11.26
C LEU A 106 -6.43 -0.44 12.55
N ASN A 107 -5.85 -1.41 13.25
CA ASN A 107 -6.35 -1.89 14.55
C ASN A 107 -6.45 -0.77 15.60
N THR A 108 -5.51 0.17 15.61
CA THR A 108 -5.53 1.28 16.58
C THR A 108 -6.70 2.22 16.30
N TYR A 109 -6.92 2.58 15.03
CA TYR A 109 -8.07 3.40 14.66
C TYR A 109 -9.39 2.66 14.88
N ALA A 110 -9.47 1.38 14.53
CA ALA A 110 -10.67 0.55 14.78
C ALA A 110 -11.01 0.48 16.28
N ALA A 111 -10.01 0.29 17.14
CA ALA A 111 -10.22 0.26 18.59
C ALA A 111 -10.67 1.62 19.13
N MET A 112 -10.07 2.71 18.66
CA MET A 112 -10.36 4.06 19.13
C MET A 112 -11.74 4.57 18.66
N LEU A 113 -12.09 4.32 17.39
CA LEU A 113 -13.24 4.94 16.73
C LEU A 113 -14.46 4.03 16.66
N LEU A 114 -14.25 2.71 16.55
CA LEU A 114 -15.35 1.73 16.43
C LEU A 114 -15.51 0.85 17.68
N ARG A 115 -14.59 0.95 18.65
CA ARG A 115 -14.48 0.01 19.79
C ARG A 115 -14.37 -1.45 19.34
N LYS A 116 -13.84 -1.70 18.13
CA LYS A 116 -13.62 -3.03 17.57
C LYS A 116 -12.14 -3.40 17.71
N LYS A 117 -11.85 -4.67 18.02
CA LYS A 117 -10.51 -5.24 17.97
C LYS A 117 -10.48 -6.34 16.91
N LYS A 118 -9.50 -6.29 16.02
CA LYS A 118 -9.27 -7.36 15.05
C LYS A 118 -8.52 -8.52 15.70
N LEU A 119 -8.72 -9.70 15.12
CA LEU A 119 -7.90 -10.88 15.32
C LEU A 119 -6.42 -10.57 15.03
N GLU A 120 -5.54 -10.87 15.98
CA GLU A 120 -4.08 -10.81 15.79
C GLU A 120 -3.59 -12.17 15.29
N LEU A 121 -3.18 -12.25 14.02
CA LEU A 121 -2.64 -13.48 13.39
C LEU A 121 -1.57 -14.16 14.24
N ASN A 122 -0.74 -13.36 14.92
CA ASN A 122 0.38 -13.79 15.74
C ASN A 122 -0.06 -14.73 16.89
N LYS A 123 -1.32 -14.62 17.34
CA LYS A 123 -1.89 -15.49 18.38
C LYS A 123 -2.22 -16.89 17.86
N PHE A 124 -2.38 -17.05 16.55
CA PHE A 124 -2.80 -18.29 15.91
C PHE A 124 -1.65 -18.97 15.16
N CYS A 125 -0.74 -18.18 14.60
CA CYS A 125 0.31 -18.68 13.71
C CYS A 125 1.72 -18.66 14.31
N GLY A 126 1.86 -18.20 15.57
CA GLY A 126 3.12 -18.09 16.30
C GLY A 126 3.64 -16.64 16.38
N PRO A 127 4.38 -16.28 17.44
CA PRO A 127 4.99 -14.97 17.54
C PRO A 127 6.08 -14.80 16.48
N HIS A 128 6.14 -13.63 15.83
CA HIS A 128 7.15 -13.20 14.85
C HIS A 128 7.03 -13.74 13.41
N GLU A 129 5.98 -14.47 13.06
CA GLU A 129 5.78 -14.88 11.67
C GLU A 129 5.18 -13.76 10.82
N SER A 130 5.85 -13.44 9.71
CA SER A 130 5.36 -12.46 8.74
C SER A 130 4.27 -13.06 7.85
N ILE A 131 3.29 -12.25 7.43
CA ILE A 131 2.22 -12.69 6.49
C ILE A 131 2.78 -13.39 5.23
N PRO A 132 3.85 -12.90 4.57
CA PRO A 132 4.46 -13.61 3.47
C PRO A 132 5.02 -14.99 3.83
N ALA A 133 5.56 -15.16 5.05
CA ALA A 133 6.05 -16.46 5.51
C ALA A 133 4.88 -17.43 5.74
N LEU A 134 3.80 -16.98 6.36
CA LEU A 134 2.57 -17.76 6.57
C LEU A 134 2.00 -18.28 5.24
N TRP A 135 1.91 -17.41 4.24
CA TRP A 135 1.40 -17.76 2.91
C TRP A 135 2.28 -18.84 2.26
N ARG A 136 3.61 -18.68 2.37
CA ARG A 136 4.59 -19.60 1.77
C ARG A 136 4.60 -21.00 2.38
N ARG A 137 4.26 -21.13 3.67
CA ARG A 137 4.14 -22.47 4.29
C ARG A 137 3.04 -23.30 3.63
N GLY A 138 2.03 -22.65 3.04
CA GLY A 138 0.97 -23.30 2.28
C GLY A 138 0.09 -24.25 3.10
N ARG A 139 0.22 -24.26 4.43
CA ARG A 139 -0.59 -25.11 5.29
C ARG A 139 -2.04 -24.65 5.25
N PRO A 140 -3.02 -25.57 5.11
CA PRO A 140 -4.43 -25.19 4.99
C PRO A 140 -4.91 -24.23 6.09
N GLU A 141 -4.49 -24.45 7.33
CA GLU A 141 -4.83 -23.60 8.48
C GLU A 141 -4.25 -22.19 8.38
N ASP A 142 -3.02 -22.04 7.87
CA ASP A 142 -2.39 -20.73 7.67
C ASP A 142 -3.12 -19.96 6.56
N LEU A 143 -3.46 -20.64 5.46
CA LEU A 143 -4.17 -20.04 4.35
C LEU A 143 -5.58 -19.57 4.75
N VAL A 144 -6.31 -20.38 5.54
CA VAL A 144 -7.62 -19.99 6.09
C VAL A 144 -7.48 -18.79 7.03
N ALA A 145 -6.49 -18.81 7.93
CA ALA A 145 -6.25 -17.71 8.85
C ALA A 145 -5.91 -16.39 8.11
N LEU A 146 -5.10 -16.47 7.04
CA LEU A 146 -4.77 -15.33 6.19
C LEU A 146 -5.99 -14.77 5.45
N ARG A 147 -6.84 -15.64 4.88
CA ARG A 147 -8.08 -15.21 4.21
C ARG A 147 -9.00 -14.48 5.16
N ILE A 148 -9.25 -15.05 6.35
CA ILE A 148 -10.05 -14.41 7.40
C ILE A 148 -9.42 -13.07 7.82
N TYR A 149 -8.10 -13.04 8.00
CA TYR A 149 -7.40 -11.82 8.38
C TYR A 149 -7.54 -10.72 7.32
N CYS A 150 -7.28 -11.00 6.05
CA CYS A 150 -7.41 -10.02 4.97
C CYS A 150 -8.85 -9.53 4.82
N TRP A 151 -9.83 -10.43 4.93
CA TRP A 151 -11.24 -10.05 4.94
C TRP A 151 -11.59 -9.11 6.10
N LEU A 152 -11.17 -9.42 7.32
CA LEU A 152 -11.41 -8.56 8.48
C LEU A 152 -10.74 -7.18 8.35
N ASP A 153 -9.58 -7.07 7.67
CA ASP A 153 -8.99 -5.75 7.39
C ASP A 153 -9.85 -4.94 6.43
N ALA A 154 -10.33 -5.57 5.35
CA ALA A 154 -11.19 -4.90 4.38
C ALA A 154 -12.54 -4.48 4.99
N ASP A 155 -13.12 -5.33 5.83
CA ASP A 155 -14.37 -5.07 6.54
C ASP A 155 -14.21 -3.91 7.55
N LEU A 156 -13.12 -3.91 8.34
CA LEU A 156 -12.81 -2.82 9.25
C LEU A 156 -12.52 -1.50 8.54
N LEU A 157 -11.84 -1.56 7.38
CA LEU A 157 -11.59 -0.40 6.55
C LEU A 157 -12.91 0.23 6.07
N ARG A 158 -13.84 -0.60 5.58
CA ARG A 158 -15.19 -0.16 5.19
C ARG A 158 -15.91 0.49 6.37
N ASP A 159 -15.92 -0.15 7.53
CA ASP A 159 -16.62 0.35 8.71
C ASP A 159 -16.01 1.67 9.22
N LEU A 160 -14.68 1.78 9.21
CA LEU A 160 -14.00 3.03 9.57
C LEU A 160 -14.36 4.14 8.59
N TRP A 161 -14.39 3.85 7.29
CA TRP A 161 -14.80 4.84 6.30
C TRP A 161 -16.24 5.29 6.52
N SER A 162 -17.18 4.35 6.71
CA SER A 162 -18.58 4.66 7.04
C SER A 162 -18.70 5.57 8.27
N ALA A 163 -17.88 5.36 9.29
CA ALA A 163 -17.87 6.20 10.48
C ALA A 163 -17.14 7.55 10.29
N THR A 164 -16.26 7.68 9.29
CA THR A 164 -15.29 8.79 9.24
C THR A 164 -15.18 9.56 7.93
N HIS A 165 -15.94 9.22 6.90
CA HIS A 165 -15.81 9.80 5.54
C HIS A 165 -16.08 11.31 5.46
N GLY A 166 -16.66 11.90 6.50
CA GLY A 166 -16.97 13.32 6.61
C GLY A 166 -17.91 13.83 5.50
N SER A 167 -18.03 15.14 5.41
CA SER A 167 -18.72 15.85 4.34
C SER A 167 -17.89 15.90 3.05
N ALA A 168 -18.54 16.20 1.92
CA ALA A 168 -17.83 16.42 0.66
C ALA A 168 -16.83 17.58 0.73
N MET A 169 -17.13 18.61 1.54
CA MET A 169 -16.26 19.76 1.75
C MET A 169 -14.98 19.38 2.51
N GLU A 170 -15.10 18.59 3.58
CA GLU A 170 -13.94 18.07 4.31
C GLU A 170 -13.06 17.19 3.40
N ARG A 171 -13.66 16.35 2.56
CA ARG A 171 -12.91 15.55 1.57
C ARG A 171 -12.14 16.41 0.59
N ARG A 172 -12.73 17.48 0.07
CA ARG A 172 -12.03 18.43 -0.82
C ARG A 172 -10.88 19.13 -0.10
N ALA A 173 -11.09 19.56 1.14
CA ALA A 173 -10.04 20.20 1.95
C ALA A 173 -8.86 19.25 2.20
N PHE A 174 -9.13 17.98 2.52
CA PHE A 174 -8.09 16.96 2.63
C PHE A 174 -7.33 16.76 1.33
N TYR A 175 -8.01 16.63 0.18
CA TYR A 175 -7.32 16.44 -1.09
C TYR A 175 -6.40 17.62 -1.44
N ALA A 176 -6.85 18.85 -1.18
CA ALA A 176 -6.01 20.03 -1.35
C ALA A 176 -4.77 19.98 -0.44
N TRP A 177 -4.96 19.65 0.84
CA TRP A 177 -3.85 19.46 1.79
C TRP A 177 -2.89 18.35 1.35
N TRP A 178 -3.42 17.21 0.91
CA TRP A 178 -2.64 16.05 0.49
C TRP A 178 -1.76 16.37 -0.71
N LEU A 179 -2.32 17.03 -1.73
CA LEU A 179 -1.58 17.47 -2.91
C LEU A 179 -0.43 18.42 -2.53
N GLU A 180 -0.67 19.34 -1.60
CA GLU A 180 0.36 20.26 -1.11
C GLU A 180 1.47 19.54 -0.30
N ASP A 181 1.11 18.54 0.52
CA ASP A 181 2.10 17.70 1.22
C ASP A 181 2.96 16.91 0.22
N GLN A 182 2.34 16.32 -0.82
CA GLN A 182 3.07 15.62 -1.88
C GLN A 182 4.00 16.55 -2.66
N ALA A 183 3.51 17.72 -3.07
CA ALA A 183 4.33 18.72 -3.76
C ALA A 183 5.51 19.16 -2.87
N SER A 184 5.28 19.37 -1.58
CA SER A 184 6.32 19.70 -0.62
C SER A 184 7.36 18.61 -0.46
N ARG A 185 6.97 17.32 -0.45
CA ARG A 185 7.90 16.18 -0.43
C ARG A 185 8.78 16.15 -1.68
N VAL A 186 8.18 16.36 -2.85
CA VAL A 186 8.93 16.40 -4.12
C VAL A 186 9.94 17.55 -4.09
N ARG A 187 9.53 18.77 -3.70
CA ARG A 187 10.45 19.91 -3.57
C ARG A 187 11.62 19.62 -2.63
N ARG A 188 11.36 19.01 -1.47
CA ARG A 188 12.42 18.60 -0.52
C ARG A 188 13.35 17.54 -1.12
N ALA A 189 12.81 16.55 -1.83
CA ALA A 189 13.62 15.51 -2.47
C ALA A 189 14.51 16.09 -3.58
N LEU A 190 13.97 17.00 -4.40
CA LEU A 190 14.73 17.70 -5.44
C LEU A 190 15.83 18.57 -4.84
N ALA A 191 15.54 19.31 -3.76
CA ALA A 191 16.53 20.14 -3.06
C ALA A 191 17.63 19.31 -2.36
N ALA A 192 17.32 18.08 -1.94
CA ALA A 192 18.28 17.16 -1.35
C ALA A 192 19.13 16.39 -2.39
N THR A 193 18.79 16.48 -3.68
CA THR A 193 19.57 15.86 -4.74
C THR A 193 20.71 16.83 -5.09
N PRO A 194 21.99 16.47 -4.85
CA PRO A 194 23.11 17.33 -5.25
C PRO A 194 23.06 17.58 -6.76
N PRO A 195 23.47 18.77 -7.24
CA PRO A 195 23.55 19.02 -8.66
C PRO A 195 24.39 17.92 -9.30
N ALA A 196 23.86 17.28 -10.34
CA ALA A 196 24.64 16.34 -11.14
C ALA A 196 25.95 17.02 -11.48
N THR A 197 27.07 16.45 -11.04
CA THR A 197 28.40 16.89 -11.48
C THR A 197 28.35 16.88 -12.99
N ALA A 198 28.41 18.07 -13.61
CA ALA A 198 28.54 18.18 -15.05
C ALA A 198 29.72 17.29 -15.45
N PRO A 199 29.58 16.41 -16.46
CA PRO A 199 30.72 15.67 -16.95
C PRO A 199 31.78 16.69 -17.34
N SER A 200 32.91 16.65 -16.64
CA SER A 200 34.10 17.38 -17.02
C SER A 200 34.45 16.91 -18.43
N LEU A 201 34.13 17.73 -19.43
CA LEU A 201 34.68 17.62 -20.77
C LEU A 201 36.15 18.05 -20.67
N ALA A 202 36.96 17.20 -20.05
CA ALA A 202 38.40 17.21 -20.29
C ALA A 202 38.58 16.76 -21.73
N PHE A 203 38.58 17.73 -22.65
CA PHE A 203 39.13 17.54 -23.98
C PHE A 203 40.60 17.17 -23.80
N ALA A 204 40.91 15.88 -23.92
CA ALA A 204 42.26 15.45 -24.20
C ALA A 204 42.62 15.99 -25.59
N VAL A 205 43.41 17.06 -25.62
CA VAL A 205 44.10 17.49 -26.84
C VAL A 205 45.19 16.44 -27.10
N PRO A 206 45.13 15.67 -28.19
CA PRO A 206 46.21 14.75 -28.54
C PRO A 206 47.36 15.54 -29.18
N ALA A 207 48.55 15.38 -28.59
CA ALA A 207 49.91 15.72 -29.04
C ALA A 207 50.16 17.13 -29.59
#